data_AF-A0A0M0K8P5-F1
#
_entry.id   AF-A0A0M0K8P5-F1
#
_cell.length_a   1.000
_cell.length_b   1.000
_cell.length_c   1.000
_cell.angle_alpha   90.00
_cell.angle_beta   90.00
_cell.angle_gamma   90.00
#
_symmetry.space_group_name_H-M   'P 1'
#
loop_
_entity.id
_entity.type
_entity.pdbx_description
1 polymer ?
#
loop_
_entity_poly.entity_id
_entity_poly.type
_entity_poly.pdbx_seq_one_letter_code
_entity_poly.pdbx_strand_id
1 'polypeptide(L)'
;MPYLSSRIVLISKSEIRYEGTLYTINTQESTVALQNVRSFGTENRKPDNPIPAPSEIYDYIIFRGSDIKDLHLCETAADVLEPLTVGSKV
;
A
#
# COMPACT_ATOMS: atom_id res chain seq x y z
N MET A 1 1.05 14.36 9.56
CA MET A 1 0.69 12.95 9.34
C MET A 1 1.51 12.43 8.16
N PRO A 2 2.65 11.78 8.41
CA PRO A 2 3.75 11.65 7.45
C PRO A 2 3.64 10.45 6.49
N TYR A 3 2.45 9.85 6.35
CA TYR A 3 2.26 8.61 5.56
C TYR A 3 1.58 8.83 4.20
N LEU A 4 1.16 10.07 3.90
CA LEU A 4 0.61 10.41 2.59
C LEU A 4 1.72 10.25 1.53
N SER A 5 1.42 9.54 0.45
CA SER A 5 2.38 9.12 -0.58
C SER A 5 3.36 8.00 -0.23
N SER A 6 3.22 7.31 0.91
CA SER A 6 3.96 6.07 1.14
C SER A 6 3.43 4.94 0.26
N ARG A 7 4.31 4.02 -0.18
CA ARG A 7 3.88 2.79 -0.85
C ARG A 7 3.25 1.86 0.18
N ILE A 8 2.12 1.27 -0.18
CA ILE A 8 1.36 0.34 0.65
C ILE A 8 1.15 -0.95 -0.13
N VAL A 9 1.35 -2.06 0.56
CA VAL A 9 0.97 -3.39 0.09
C VAL A 9 -0.27 -3.83 0.86
N LEU A 10 -1.34 -4.14 0.15
CA LEU A 10 -2.63 -4.52 0.72
C LEU A 10 -3.01 -5.91 0.21
N ILE A 11 -3.46 -6.79 1.11
CA ILE A 11 -4.00 -8.09 0.77
C ILE A 11 -5.51 -8.06 1.02
N SER A 12 -6.31 -8.32 -0.01
CA SER A 12 -7.77 -8.38 0.14
C SER A 12 -8.24 -9.73 0.69
N LYS A 13 -9.50 -9.81 1.11
CA LYS A 13 -10.14 -11.09 1.50
C LYS A 13 -10.14 -12.15 0.40
N SER A 14 -10.06 -11.73 -0.86
CA SER A 14 -9.91 -12.64 -2.00
C SER A 14 -8.50 -13.19 -2.17
N GLU A 15 -7.59 -12.89 -1.23
CA GLU A 15 -6.18 -13.28 -1.24
C GLU A 15 -5.38 -12.71 -2.41
N ILE A 16 -5.85 -11.58 -2.95
CA ILE A 16 -5.18 -10.84 -4.00
C ILE A 16 -4.31 -9.77 -3.35
N ARG A 17 -3.05 -9.71 -3.78
CA ARG A 17 -2.11 -8.67 -3.37
C ARG A 17 -2.22 -7.47 -4.30
N TYR A 18 -2.42 -6.31 -3.69
CA TYR A 18 -2.43 -5.00 -4.33
C TYR A 18 -1.25 -4.20 -3.80
N GLU A 19 -0.59 -3.47 -4.68
CA GLU A 19 0.44 -2.52 -4.33
C GLU A 19 0.04 -1.17 -4.89
N GLY A 20 0.09 -0.12 -4.07
CA GLY A 20 -0.24 1.23 -4.53
C GLY A 20 0.32 2.28 -3.59
N THR A 21 0.08 3.54 -3.92
CA THR A 21 0.52 4.67 -3.10
C THR A 21 -0.66 5.21 -2.30
N LEU A 22 -0.47 5.48 -1.01
CA LEU A 22 -1.53 6.04 -0.19
C LEU A 22 -1.95 7.42 -0.70
N TYR A 23 -3.22 7.55 -1.06
CA TYR A 23 -3.80 8.83 -1.46
C TYR A 23 -4.59 9.46 -0.31
N THR A 24 -5.56 8.75 0.26
CA THR A 24 -6.32 9.25 1.41
C THR A 24 -6.85 8.12 2.30
N ILE A 25 -7.13 8.44 3.56
CA ILE A 25 -7.77 7.55 4.53
C ILE A 25 -8.97 8.29 5.11
N ASN A 26 -10.15 7.67 5.01
CA ASN A 26 -11.35 8.13 5.69
C ASN A 26 -11.65 7.18 6.85
N THR A 27 -11.36 7.62 8.07
CA THR A 27 -11.60 6.83 9.29
C THR A 27 -13.09 6.72 9.64
N GLN A 28 -13.93 7.68 9.23
CA GLN A 28 -15.38 7.61 9.49
C GLN A 28 -16.05 6.52 8.68
N GLU A 29 -15.72 6.43 7.39
CA GLU A 29 -16.22 5.38 6.51
C GLU A 29 -15.38 4.09 6.58
N SER A 30 -14.27 4.12 7.31
CA SER A 30 -13.25 3.06 7.32
C SER A 30 -12.81 2.69 5.90
N THR A 31 -12.55 3.67 5.05
CA THR A 31 -12.09 3.48 3.67
C THR A 31 -10.67 4.00 3.48
N VAL A 32 -9.89 3.28 2.67
CA VAL A 32 -8.53 3.63 2.28
C VAL A 32 -8.49 3.74 0.77
N ALA A 33 -7.99 4.85 0.26
CA ALA A 33 -7.85 5.06 -1.16
C ALA A 33 -6.38 5.06 -1.57
N LEU A 34 -6.08 4.25 -2.59
CA LEU A 34 -4.76 4.08 -3.15
C LEU A 34 -4.76 4.56 -4.59
N GLN A 35 -3.66 5.20 -5.00
CA GLN A 35 -3.40 5.60 -6.38
C GLN A 35 -2.30 4.74 -7.01
N ASN A 36 -2.28 4.63 -8.34
CA ASN A 36 -1.34 3.79 -9.10
C ASN A 36 -1.30 2.35 -8.58
N VAL A 37 -2.48 1.73 -8.45
CA VAL A 37 -2.64 0.41 -7.83
C VAL A 37 -2.38 -0.68 -8.85
N ARG A 38 -1.40 -1.53 -8.57
CA ARG A 38 -1.08 -2.73 -9.33
C ARG A 38 -1.60 -3.96 -8.59
N SER A 39 -2.31 -4.84 -9.31
CA SER A 39 -2.74 -6.12 -8.77
C SER A 39 -1.81 -7.25 -9.22
N PHE A 40 -1.41 -8.13 -8.29
CA PHE A 40 -0.52 -9.26 -8.57
C PHE A 40 -1.28 -10.57 -8.83
N GLY A 41 -2.61 -10.51 -8.93
CA GLY A 41 -3.45 -11.69 -9.09
C GLY A 41 -3.36 -12.63 -7.89
N THR A 42 -3.66 -13.91 -8.11
CA THR A 42 -3.70 -14.92 -7.04
C THR A 42 -2.36 -15.61 -6.79
N GLU A 43 -1.26 -15.25 -7.49
CA GLU A 43 0.11 -15.79 -7.32
C GLU A 43 0.16 -17.30 -6.96
N ASN A 44 -0.63 -18.15 -7.63
CA ASN A 44 -0.76 -19.60 -7.36
C ASN A 44 -1.38 -20.03 -6.00
N ARG A 45 -1.99 -19.11 -5.24
CA ARG A 45 -2.71 -19.41 -3.98
C ARG A 45 -4.09 -20.04 -4.18
N LYS A 46 -4.70 -19.89 -5.37
CA LYS A 46 -5.88 -20.63 -5.81
C LYS A 46 -5.53 -21.59 -6.94
N PRO A 47 -5.38 -22.90 -6.67
CA PRO A 47 -5.09 -23.89 -7.70
C PRO A 47 -6.28 -24.15 -8.65
N ASP A 48 -7.51 -23.88 -8.20
CA ASP A 48 -8.74 -24.23 -8.95
C ASP A 48 -9.16 -23.19 -10.01
N ASN A 49 -8.76 -21.93 -9.84
CA ASN A 49 -9.06 -20.87 -10.82
C ASN A 49 -7.98 -19.78 -10.79
N PRO A 50 -6.85 -19.97 -11.48
CA PRO A 50 -5.75 -19.03 -11.49
C PRO A 50 -6.14 -17.77 -12.25
N ILE A 51 -6.20 -16.63 -11.55
CA ILE A 51 -6.34 -15.31 -12.19
C ILE A 51 -4.92 -14.81 -12.47
N PRO A 52 -4.50 -14.71 -13.74
CA PRO A 52 -3.19 -14.16 -14.08
C PRO A 52 -3.09 -12.72 -13.58
N ALA A 53 -1.90 -12.30 -13.15
CA ALA A 53 -1.67 -10.92 -12.75
C ALA A 53 -1.96 -10.00 -13.95
N PRO A 54 -3.00 -9.16 -13.89
CA PRO A 54 -3.20 -8.15 -14.91
C PRO A 54 -1.98 -7.22 -14.90
N SER A 55 -1.42 -6.95 -16.08
CA SER A 55 -0.41 -5.89 -16.23
C SER A 55 -1.01 -4.48 -16.15
N GLU A 56 -2.31 -4.39 -15.88
CA GLU A 56 -3.07 -3.16 -15.79
C GLU A 56 -2.86 -2.49 -14.42
N ILE A 57 -2.45 -1.22 -14.46
CA ILE A 57 -2.35 -0.36 -13.29
C ILE A 57 -3.64 0.44 -13.23
N TYR A 58 -4.32 0.38 -12.09
CA TYR A 58 -5.51 1.18 -11.84
C TYR A 58 -5.09 2.52 -11.25
N ASP A 59 -5.54 3.61 -11.87
CA ASP A 59 -5.19 4.96 -11.39
C ASP A 59 -5.65 5.20 -9.96
N TYR A 60 -6.83 4.67 -9.59
CA TYR A 60 -7.41 4.84 -8.26
C TYR A 60 -8.27 3.64 -7.84
N ILE A 61 -8.05 3.13 -6.62
CA ILE A 61 -8.91 2.11 -6.00
C ILE A 61 -9.22 2.51 -4.57
N ILE A 62 -10.50 2.35 -4.19
CA ILE A 62 -10.98 2.54 -2.82
C ILE A 62 -11.23 1.17 -2.21
N PHE A 63 -10.52 0.87 -1.12
CA PHE A 63 -10.73 -0.31 -0.30
C PHE A 63 -11.53 0.05 0.94
N ARG A 64 -12.59 -0.71 1.21
CA ARG A 64 -13.28 -0.67 2.50
C ARG A 64 -12.50 -1.51 3.48
N GLY A 65 -12.37 -1.06 4.73
CA GLY A 65 -11.71 -1.81 5.80
C GLY A 65 -12.32 -3.19 6.02
N SER A 66 -13.59 -3.39 5.65
CA SER A 66 -14.24 -4.69 5.62
C SER A 66 -13.67 -5.67 4.60
N ASP A 67 -13.04 -5.21 3.52
CA ASP A 67 -12.54 -6.04 2.41
C ASP A 67 -11.03 -6.27 2.50
N ILE A 68 -10.36 -5.59 3.43
CA ILE A 68 -8.93 -5.70 3.71
C ILE A 68 -8.71 -6.86 4.66
N LYS A 69 -7.82 -7.78 4.28
CA LYS A 69 -7.33 -8.86 5.14
C LYS A 69 -6.06 -8.43 5.85
N ASP A 70 -5.14 -7.80 5.12
CA ASP A 70 -3.85 -7.39 5.64
C ASP A 70 -3.37 -6.09 4.95
N LEU A 71 -2.64 -5.25 5.69
CA LEU A 71 -2.10 -3.98 5.22
C LEU A 71 -0.67 -3.80 5.75
N HIS A 72 0.28 -3.69 4.83
CA HIS A 72 1.68 -3.44 5.12
C HIS A 72 2.10 -2.09 4.51
N LEU A 73 2.64 -1.21 5.34
CA LEU A 73 3.28 0.02 4.87
C LEU A 73 4.70 -0.31 4.41
N CYS A 74 4.99 -0.07 3.14
CA CYS A 74 6.36 -0.06 2.66
C CYS A 74 6.91 1.35 2.91
N GLU A 75 7.45 1.54 4.11
CA GLU A 75 8.10 2.79 4.49
C GLU A 75 9.32 2.97 3.60
N THR A 76 9.19 3.81 2.56
CA THR A 76 10.35 4.29 1.82
C THR A 76 11.20 5.04 2.83
N ALA A 77 12.43 4.58 3.05
CA ALA A 77 13.37 5.06 4.06
C ALA A 77 13.82 6.53 3.86
N ALA A 78 12.88 7.47 3.85
CA ALA A 78 13.11 8.90 3.70
C ALA A 78 12.91 9.68 5.01
N ASP A 79 12.51 9.03 6.11
CA ASP A 79 12.38 9.65 7.44
C ASP A 79 13.47 9.21 8.44
N VAL A 80 14.62 8.75 7.94
CA VAL A 80 15.88 8.75 8.71
C VAL A 80 16.80 9.81 8.15
N LEU A 81 16.35 11.05 8.21
CA LEU A 81 17.17 12.19 7.85
C LEU A 81 16.93 13.36 8.81
N GLU A 82 17.22 13.19 10.10
CA GLU A 82 17.54 14.33 10.98
C GLU A 82 18.49 13.93 12.14
N PRO A 83 19.35 14.83 12.66
CA PRO A 83 19.94 16.02 12.05
C PRO A 83 21.48 16.04 12.17
N LEU A 84 22.12 16.99 11.47
CA LEU A 84 23.54 17.31 11.58
C LEU A 84 23.93 17.51 13.07
N THR A 85 24.79 16.65 13.63
CA THR A 85 25.45 16.97 14.89
C THR A 85 26.46 18.08 14.61
N VAL A 86 26.06 19.32 14.92
CA VAL A 86 26.98 20.45 15.13
C VAL A 86 27.93 20.05 16.26
N GLY A 87 29.14 19.62 15.88
CA GLY A 87 30.25 19.43 16.78
C GLY A 87 31.25 20.57 16.57
N SER A 88 30.95 21.75 17.12
CA SER A 88 31.93 22.80 17.34
C SER A 88 33.13 22.19 18.08
N LYS A 89 34.25 22.01 17.41
CA LYS A 89 35.52 21.73 18.08
C LYS A 89 36.27 23.04 18.21
N VAL A 90 36.21 23.56 19.43
CA VAL A 90 37.08 24.61 19.98
C VAL A 90 38.57 24.27 19.81
#